data_AF-A0A849EV44-F1
#
_entry.id   AF-A0A849EV44-F1
#
_cell.length_a   1.000
_cell.length_b   1.000
_cell.length_c   1.000
_cell.angle_alpha   90.00
_cell.angle_beta   90.00
_cell.angle_gamma   90.00
#
_symmetry.space_group_name_H-M   'P 1'
#
loop_
_entity.id
_entity.type
_entity.pdbx_description
1 polymer ?
#
loop_
_entity_poly.entity_id
_entity_poly.type
_entity_poly.pdbx_seq_one_letter_code
_entity_poly.pdbx_strand_id
1 'polypeptide(L)' 'ALRRIRKLEQDAGVTADEMVKVVMTTALDGTTEAANALFKGGACAYFVKPIDIDTFLKELKSINVIPEQP' A
#
# COMPACT_ATOMS: atom_id res chain seq x y z
N ALA A 1 9.00 -3.86 8.55
CA ALA A 1 7.74 -4.38 9.13
C ALA A 1 6.97 -5.22 8.12
N LEU A 2 6.48 -4.65 7.01
CA LEU A 2 5.59 -5.34 6.06
C LEU A 2 6.11 -6.69 5.53
N ARG A 3 7.40 -6.82 5.21
CA ARG A 3 7.98 -8.12 4.79
C ARG A 3 7.75 -9.25 5.80
N ARG A 4 7.76 -8.96 7.10
CA ARG A 4 7.48 -9.97 8.15
C ARG A 4 6.00 -10.35 8.16
N ILE A 5 5.11 -9.38 7.92
CA ILE A 5 3.67 -9.63 7.78
C ILE A 5 3.43 -10.52 6.56
N ARG A 6 4.01 -10.19 5.40
CA ARG A 6 3.89 -11.02 4.17
C ARG A 6 4.42 -12.43 4.37
N LYS A 7 5.52 -12.59 5.11
CA LYS A 7 6.03 -13.92 5.46
C LYS A 7 5.04 -14.70 6.35
N LEU A 8 4.44 -14.05 7.34
CA LEU A 8 3.43 -14.70 8.20
C LEU A 8 2.17 -15.09 7.41
N GLU A 9 1.69 -14.24 6.51
CA GLU A 9 0.59 -14.54 5.59
C GLU A 9 0.92 -15.74 4.70
N GLN A 10 2.13 -15.76 4.11
CA GLN A 10 2.59 -16.88 3.29
C GLN A 10 2.72 -18.19 4.09
N ASP A 11 3.32 -18.13 5.28
CA ASP A 11 3.50 -19.31 6.14
C ASP A 11 2.14 -19.84 6.64
N ALA A 12 1.11 -18.99 6.71
CA ALA A 12 -0.27 -19.35 7.03
C ALA A 12 -1.12 -19.78 5.81
N GLY A 13 -0.55 -19.75 4.59
CA GLY A 13 -1.27 -20.13 3.36
C GLY A 13 -2.29 -19.09 2.86
N VAL A 14 -2.23 -17.85 3.34
CA VAL A 14 -3.10 -16.75 2.91
C VAL A 14 -2.80 -16.42 1.45
N THR A 15 -3.83 -16.47 0.60
CA THR A 15 -3.68 -16.15 -0.82
C THR A 15 -3.59 -14.66 -1.06
N ALA A 16 -3.11 -14.25 -2.24
CA ALA A 16 -2.87 -12.83 -2.52
C ALA A 16 -4.12 -11.95 -2.46
N ASP A 17 -5.29 -12.53 -2.72
CA ASP A 17 -6.61 -11.90 -2.62
C ASP A 17 -7.13 -11.80 -1.17
N GLU A 18 -6.68 -12.69 -0.29
CA GLU A 18 -7.01 -12.69 1.15
C GLU A 18 -6.03 -11.84 1.98
N MET A 19 -4.86 -11.52 1.42
CA MET A 19 -3.86 -10.67 2.06
C MET A 19 -4.42 -9.27 2.38
N VAL A 20 -3.96 -8.71 3.50
CA VAL A 20 -4.40 -7.37 3.88
C VAL A 20 -3.85 -6.33 2.90
N LYS A 21 -4.71 -5.40 2.49
CA LYS A 21 -4.33 -4.24 1.66
C LYS A 21 -3.61 -3.22 2.53
N VAL A 22 -2.43 -2.79 2.09
CA VAL A 22 -1.58 -1.88 2.87
C VAL A 22 -1.27 -0.64 2.04
N VAL A 23 -1.61 0.52 2.58
CA VAL A 23 -1.20 1.82 2.06
C VAL A 23 -0.17 2.43 2.99
N MET A 24 0.98 2.81 2.44
CA MET A 24 2.07 3.43 3.19
C MET A 24 2.09 4.93 2.97
N THR A 25 2.44 5.69 4.01
CA THR A 25 2.60 7.14 3.92
C THR A 25 3.95 7.56 4.51
N THR A 26 4.64 8.52 3.90
CA THR A 26 5.93 9.04 4.39
C THR A 26 5.97 10.56 4.46
N ALA A 27 6.81 11.10 5.34
CA ALA A 27 7.16 12.53 5.38
C ALA A 27 8.49 12.83 4.66
N LEU A 28 9.16 11.81 4.12
CA LEU A 28 10.43 11.97 3.41
C LEU A 28 10.15 12.43 1.97
N ASP A 29 10.34 13.72 1.72
CA ASP A 29 10.32 14.27 0.37
C ASP A 29 11.59 13.86 -0.38
N GLY A 30 11.42 13.30 -1.58
CA GLY A 30 12.52 13.06 -2.50
C GLY A 30 13.43 11.88 -2.11
N THR A 31 13.08 10.67 -2.54
CA THR A 31 13.39 10.25 -3.91
C THR A 31 12.60 8.99 -4.23
N THR A 32 12.29 8.81 -5.50
CA THR A 32 11.69 7.60 -6.07
C THR A 32 12.48 6.35 -5.66
N GLU A 33 13.78 6.46 -5.33
CA GLU A 33 14.59 5.35 -4.82
C GLU A 33 14.22 4.89 -3.39
N ALA A 34 13.86 5.81 -2.47
CA ALA A 34 13.44 5.44 -1.12
C ALA A 34 12.10 4.70 -1.12
N ALA A 35 11.16 5.14 -1.97
CA ALA A 35 9.91 4.44 -2.22
C ALA A 35 10.16 3.08 -2.89
N ASN A 36 11.00 3.02 -3.94
CA ASN A 36 11.31 1.78 -4.66
C ASN A 36 12.04 0.74 -3.81
N ALA A 37 12.93 1.15 -2.91
CA ALA A 37 13.58 0.26 -1.95
C ALA A 37 12.58 -0.32 -0.91
N LEU A 38 11.47 0.39 -0.66
CA LEU A 38 10.37 -0.06 0.20
C LEU A 38 9.31 -0.89 -0.55
N PHE A 39 9.08 -0.65 -1.85
CA PHE A 39 8.10 -1.34 -2.71
C PHE A 39 8.28 -2.87 -2.74
N LYS A 40 9.48 -3.38 -2.47
CA LYS A 40 9.77 -4.82 -2.33
C LYS A 40 9.01 -5.52 -1.18
N GLY A 41 8.25 -4.78 -0.37
CA GLY A 41 7.45 -5.32 0.73
C GLY A 41 6.02 -5.75 0.35
N GLY A 42 5.53 -5.44 -0.85
CA GLY A 42 4.17 -5.80 -1.28
C GLY A 42 3.07 -4.90 -0.70
N ALA A 43 3.31 -3.59 -0.61
CA ALA A 43 2.25 -2.61 -0.32
C ALA A 43 1.42 -2.35 -1.59
N CYS A 44 0.17 -1.95 -1.42
CA CYS A 44 -0.73 -1.63 -2.52
C CYS A 44 -0.47 -0.21 -3.05
N ALA A 45 -0.15 0.74 -2.17
CA ALA A 45 0.12 2.13 -2.56
C ALA A 45 1.08 2.83 -1.59
N TYR A 46 1.69 3.92 -2.05
CA TYR A 46 2.63 4.73 -1.30
C TYR A 46 2.38 6.22 -1.52
N PHE A 47 2.21 6.99 -0.45
CA PHE A 47 1.91 8.42 -0.50
C PHE A 47 2.96 9.22 0.28
N VAL A 48 3.35 10.37 -0.27
CA VAL A 48 4.14 11.37 0.47
C VAL A 48 3.18 12.36 1.11
N LYS A 49 3.50 12.84 2.32
CA LYS A 49 2.74 13.87 3.01
C LYS A 49 3.20 15.26 2.55
N PRO A 50 2.28 16.24 2.41
CA PRO A 50 0.85 16.16 2.66
C PRO A 50 0.11 15.31 1.62
N ILE A 51 -0.87 14.53 2.06
CA ILE A 51 -1.60 13.62 1.19
C ILE A 51 -2.67 14.41 0.44
N ASP A 52 -2.63 14.33 -0.89
CA ASP A 52 -3.72 14.79 -1.74
C ASP A 52 -4.92 13.85 -1.61
N ILE A 53 -6.05 14.38 -1.13
CA ILE A 53 -7.23 13.58 -0.79
C ILE A 53 -7.86 12.96 -2.05
N ASP A 54 -7.91 13.70 -3.16
CA ASP A 54 -8.54 13.20 -4.39
C ASP A 54 -7.76 12.01 -4.97
N THR A 55 -6.43 12.12 -4.98
CA THR A 55 -5.54 11.03 -5.41
C THR A 55 -5.61 9.85 -4.46
N PHE A 56 -5.67 10.09 -3.14
CA PHE A 56 -5.80 9.03 -2.15
C PHE A 56 -7.13 8.26 -2.29
N LEU A 57 -8.25 8.97 -2.47
CA LEU A 57 -9.56 8.35 -2.67
C LEU A 57 -9.62 7.55 -3.97
N LYS A 58 -9.02 8.05 -5.06
CA LYS A 58 -8.92 7.30 -6.32
C LYS A 58 -8.15 5.99 -6.13
N GLU A 59 -7.07 6.01 -5.37
CA GLU A 59 -6.29 4.81 -5.11
C GLU A 59 -7.06 3.81 -4.23
N LEU A 60 -7.76 4.27 -3.19
CA LEU A 60 -8.57 3.37 -2.36
C LEU A 60 -9.69 2.69 -3.14
N LYS A 61 -10.26 3.37 -4.15
CA LYS A 61 -11.20 2.79 -5.10
C LYS A 61 -10.52 1.75 -6.00
N SER A 62 -9.35 2.07 -6.57
CA SER A 62 -8.63 1.16 -7.49
C SER A 62 -8.25 -0.16 -6.82
N ILE A 63 -7.93 -0.13 -5.53
CA ILE A 63 -7.64 -1.33 -4.73
C ILE A 63 -8.87 -1.93 -4.06
N ASN A 64 -10.09 -1.51 -4.39
CA ASN A 64 -11.35 -2.04 -3.85
C ASN A 64 -11.44 -2.01 -2.31
N VAL A 65 -10.96 -0.95 -1.67
CA VAL A 65 -11.12 -0.72 -0.21
C VAL A 65 -12.40 0.08 0.07
N ILE A 66 -12.79 0.95 -0.85
CA ILE A 66 -14.04 1.71 -0.80
C ILE A 66 -14.79 1.56 -2.14
N PRO A 67 -16.12 1.68 -2.14
CA PRO A 67 -16.90 1.59 -3.37
C PRO A 67 -16.58 2.75 -4.33
N GLU A 68 -16.65 2.46 -5.63
CA GLU A 68 -16.86 3.47 -6.67
C GLU A 68 -18.15 4.23 -6.32
N GLN A 69 -18.07 5.56 -6.26
CA GLN A 69 -19.29 6.36 -6.10
C GLN A 69 -20.04 6.35 -7.44
N PRO A 70 -21.38 6.21 -7.44
CA PRO A 70 -22.20 6.20 -8.65
C PRO A 70 -22.13 7.52 -9.43
#